data_AF-A0AA36NDQ1-F1
#
_entry.id   AF-A0AA36NDQ1-F1
#
_cell.length_a   1.000
_cell.length_b   1.000
_cell.length_c   1.000
_cell.angle_alpha   90.00
_cell.angle_beta   90.00
_cell.angle_gamma   90.00
#
_symmetry.space_group_name_H-M   'P 1'
#
loop_
_entity.id
_entity.type
_entity.pdbx_description
1 polymer ?
#
loop_
_entity_poly.entity_id
_entity_poly.type
_entity_poly.pdbx_seq_one_letter_code
_entity_poly.pdbx_strand_id
1 'polypeptide(L)'
;MALWHWLLTFHLGRAEWPLPAEQHELHGVQTFVHWPGRVEAVLLLFHGCNNQGSDWFQKPEEVIFLREATSRANAVIAFTTPRHRGNFCWPNADGDSDDFETSVTMIYRATAALLQMKAKPNGKKPTLVLVGASSGGVFASHLPNKWQDSQDVWKISAFLSVVSPTSFVRKGELLQAPGETFPRTGLAYMPKDVSFASEEATTTLLGSLQNLGVAAKAWAVHPRRLTPADFADRFRSAGLVIQDHAVERFIEALSDLGLVDGGEVLDDPRRFPWERAISLLNKDTPPASRKLRLRCAEELLNRAWAQHEFALADIASEASVHLPATGPIIEAAQNASRKDDHLCRVGACGAMSHLSSLGMWLKVLDFLLPLGKEAVLSICHCLFSTLNAGPAARSQEAQSFKQVELSKEKATFSIELVEDLVHFESTHGATLRSSTGRSSACVAHATSIKRDSVGANSEEEVQNVSLPKSTSPLD
;
A
#
# COMPACT_ATOMS: atom_id res chain seq x y z
N MET A 1 -4.32 -31.56 -8.95
CA MET A 1 -3.32 -30.47 -8.79
C MET A 1 -3.67 -29.21 -9.56
N ALA A 2 -4.05 -29.25 -10.85
CA ALA A 2 -4.41 -28.03 -11.62
C ALA A 2 -5.58 -27.22 -11.03
N LEU A 3 -6.61 -27.88 -10.49
CA LEU A 3 -7.74 -27.22 -9.81
C LEU A 3 -7.33 -26.57 -8.48
N TRP A 4 -6.41 -27.18 -7.74
CA TRP A 4 -5.84 -26.63 -6.50
C TRP A 4 -4.91 -25.45 -6.78
N HIS A 5 -4.12 -25.49 -7.85
CA HIS A 5 -3.31 -24.37 -8.30
C HIS A 5 -4.19 -23.23 -8.79
N TRP A 6 -5.27 -23.52 -9.53
CA TRP A 6 -6.27 -22.55 -9.96
C TRP A 6 -6.98 -21.91 -8.76
N LEU A 7 -7.49 -22.70 -7.80
CA LEU A 7 -8.13 -22.21 -6.57
C LEU A 7 -7.17 -21.43 -5.67
N LEU A 8 -5.89 -21.83 -5.54
CA LEU A 8 -4.90 -21.00 -4.86
C LEU A 8 -4.66 -19.69 -5.61
N THR A 9 -4.51 -19.68 -6.93
CA THR A 9 -4.33 -18.42 -7.70
C THR A 9 -5.60 -17.55 -7.74
N PHE A 10 -6.78 -18.13 -7.58
CA PHE A 10 -8.08 -17.45 -7.60
C PHE A 10 -8.47 -16.92 -6.21
N HIS A 11 -8.16 -17.64 -5.12
CA HIS A 11 -8.39 -17.19 -3.74
C HIS A 11 -7.23 -16.44 -3.11
N LEU A 12 -5.98 -16.64 -3.56
CA LEU A 12 -4.89 -15.70 -3.27
C LEU A 12 -4.92 -14.48 -4.17
N GLY A 13 -6.03 -14.26 -4.89
CA GLY A 13 -6.28 -13.10 -5.72
C GLY A 13 -5.04 -12.67 -6.48
N ARG A 14 -4.91 -13.12 -7.74
CA ARG A 14 -4.41 -12.17 -8.73
C ARG A 14 -5.41 -11.02 -8.80
N ALA A 15 -5.44 -10.20 -7.74
CA ALA A 15 -6.17 -8.96 -7.68
C ALA A 15 -5.77 -8.25 -8.96
N GLU A 16 -6.77 -7.87 -9.74
CA GLU A 16 -6.55 -7.34 -11.07
C GLU A 16 -5.52 -6.22 -10.96
N TRP A 17 -4.50 -6.33 -11.80
CA TRP A 17 -3.50 -5.30 -11.99
C TRP A 17 -3.91 -4.54 -13.25
N PRO A 18 -4.01 -3.20 -13.21
CA PRO A 18 -3.83 -2.28 -12.07
C PRO A 18 -4.96 -2.34 -11.03
N LEU A 19 -4.74 -1.80 -9.82
CA LEU A 19 -5.83 -1.59 -8.86
C LEU A 19 -6.84 -0.60 -9.48
N PRO A 20 -8.14 -0.95 -9.61
CA PRO A 20 -9.09 -0.07 -10.27
C PRO A 20 -9.27 1.23 -9.48
N ALA A 21 -9.21 2.34 -10.20
CA ALA A 21 -9.40 3.69 -9.68
C ALA A 21 -10.40 4.45 -10.54
N GLU A 22 -11.31 5.18 -9.89
CA GLU A 22 -12.13 6.18 -10.54
C GLU A 22 -11.31 7.44 -10.76
N GLN A 23 -11.40 8.04 -11.95
CA GLN A 23 -10.76 9.31 -12.25
C GLN A 23 -11.77 10.45 -12.16
N HIS A 24 -11.40 11.52 -11.46
CA HIS A 24 -12.19 12.75 -11.34
C HIS A 24 -11.30 13.96 -11.64
N GLU A 25 -11.88 15.02 -12.20
CA GLU A 25 -11.23 16.33 -12.33
C GLU A 25 -11.99 17.33 -11.45
N LEU A 26 -11.38 17.74 -10.34
CA LEU A 26 -12.03 18.54 -9.32
C LEU A 26 -11.19 19.77 -9.01
N HIS A 27 -11.79 20.95 -9.19
CA HIS A 27 -11.11 22.23 -9.00
C HIS A 27 -9.80 22.35 -9.79
N GLY A 28 -9.73 21.78 -10.99
CA GLY A 28 -8.53 21.78 -11.84
C GLY A 28 -7.43 20.82 -11.37
N VAL A 29 -7.78 19.86 -10.51
CA VAL A 29 -6.88 18.79 -10.05
C VAL A 29 -7.39 17.46 -10.59
N GLN A 30 -6.53 16.74 -11.30
CA GLN A 30 -6.80 15.36 -11.66
C GLN A 30 -6.61 14.48 -10.42
N THR A 31 -7.62 13.69 -10.08
CA THR A 31 -7.67 12.87 -8.88
C THR A 31 -8.06 11.44 -9.23
N PHE A 32 -7.47 10.49 -8.53
CA PHE A 32 -7.69 9.06 -8.72
C PHE A 32 -8.10 8.43 -7.40
N VAL A 33 -9.22 7.74 -7.40
CA VAL A 33 -9.90 7.34 -6.16
C VAL A 33 -10.21 5.85 -6.17
N HIS A 34 -9.85 5.18 -5.09
CA HIS A 34 -10.39 3.87 -4.77
C HIS A 34 -11.08 3.93 -3.40
N TRP A 35 -12.37 3.59 -3.38
CA TRP A 35 -13.24 3.82 -2.23
C TRP A 35 -13.95 2.53 -1.82
N PRO A 36 -13.50 1.84 -0.77
CA PRO A 36 -14.16 0.62 -0.30
C PRO A 36 -15.53 0.92 0.33
N GLY A 37 -16.39 -0.10 0.42
CA GLY A 37 -17.76 0.06 0.95
C GLY A 37 -17.82 0.51 2.42
N ARG A 38 -16.75 0.27 3.19
CA ARG A 38 -16.53 0.79 4.54
C ARG A 38 -15.20 1.54 4.55
N VAL A 39 -15.20 2.75 5.12
CA VAL A 39 -14.01 3.62 5.19
C VAL A 39 -13.77 4.05 6.64
N GLU A 40 -12.57 3.79 7.15
CA GLU A 40 -12.13 4.24 8.49
C GLU A 40 -11.22 5.47 8.41
N ALA A 41 -10.29 5.46 7.46
CA ALA A 41 -9.44 6.60 7.12
C ALA A 41 -9.36 6.80 5.60
N VAL A 42 -8.93 8.00 5.20
CA VAL A 42 -8.64 8.34 3.81
C VAL A 42 -7.17 8.69 3.70
N LEU A 43 -6.44 7.95 2.86
CA LEU A 43 -5.06 8.25 2.53
C LEU A 43 -5.04 9.23 1.36
N LEU A 44 -4.39 10.36 1.56
CA LEU A 44 -4.13 11.38 0.55
C LEU A 44 -2.71 11.18 0.03
N LEU A 45 -2.58 10.86 -1.26
CA LEU A 45 -1.35 10.37 -1.87
C LEU A 45 -0.74 11.44 -2.79
N PHE A 46 0.52 11.78 -2.52
CA PHE A 46 1.29 12.81 -3.24
C PHE A 46 2.51 12.16 -3.89
N HIS A 47 2.54 12.12 -5.22
CA HIS A 47 3.62 11.47 -5.96
C HIS A 47 4.94 12.23 -5.90
N GLY A 48 6.06 11.56 -6.22
CA GLY A 48 7.35 12.22 -6.46
C GLY A 48 7.42 12.91 -7.81
N CYS A 49 8.53 13.59 -8.10
CA CYS A 49 8.77 14.17 -9.43
C CYS A 49 8.68 13.10 -10.55
N ASN A 50 8.34 13.54 -11.76
CA ASN A 50 8.15 12.73 -12.97
C ASN A 50 7.05 11.67 -12.88
N ASN A 51 6.17 11.78 -11.89
CA ASN A 51 5.01 10.92 -11.70
C ASN A 51 3.73 11.77 -11.68
N GLN A 52 2.58 11.11 -11.68
CA GLN A 52 1.23 11.68 -11.59
C GLN A 52 0.34 10.82 -10.70
N GLY A 53 -0.89 11.27 -10.42
CA GLY A 53 -1.80 10.57 -9.51
C GLY A 53 -2.12 9.12 -9.94
N SER A 54 -2.17 8.83 -11.25
CA SER A 54 -2.45 7.48 -11.74
C SER A 54 -1.33 6.48 -11.45
N ASP A 55 -0.09 6.94 -11.28
CA ASP A 55 1.07 6.05 -11.13
C ASP A 55 0.97 5.24 -9.84
N TRP A 56 0.32 5.77 -8.80
CA TRP A 56 -0.01 5.05 -7.58
C TRP A 56 -0.81 3.75 -7.81
N PHE A 57 -1.60 3.71 -8.87
CA PHE A 57 -2.45 2.58 -9.21
C PHE A 57 -1.83 1.67 -10.28
N GLN A 58 -0.71 2.08 -10.87
CA GLN A 58 -0.10 1.43 -12.04
C GLN A 58 1.34 0.96 -11.81
N LYS A 59 2.00 1.43 -10.76
CA LYS A 59 3.36 1.02 -10.40
C LYS A 59 3.36 -0.10 -9.36
N PRO A 60 4.15 -1.19 -9.58
CA PRO A 60 4.19 -2.40 -8.76
C PRO A 60 4.10 -2.19 -7.24
N GLU A 61 4.96 -1.34 -6.69
CA GLU A 61 5.08 -1.19 -5.23
C GLU A 61 3.97 -0.32 -4.65
N GLU A 62 3.59 0.75 -5.33
CA GLU A 62 2.50 1.61 -4.93
C GLU A 62 1.21 0.81 -4.83
N VAL A 63 0.90 -0.05 -5.80
CA VAL A 63 -0.30 -0.89 -5.71
C VAL A 63 -0.20 -1.93 -4.60
N ILE A 64 0.99 -2.48 -4.30
CA ILE A 64 1.16 -3.34 -3.13
C ILE A 64 0.82 -2.56 -1.86
N PHE A 65 1.33 -1.33 -1.73
CA PHE A 65 0.99 -0.42 -0.64
C PHE A 65 -0.52 -0.11 -0.59
N LEU A 66 -1.15 0.19 -1.73
CA LEU A 66 -2.58 0.48 -1.81
C LEU A 66 -3.44 -0.74 -1.46
N ARG A 67 -3.04 -1.94 -1.87
CA ARG A 67 -3.75 -3.19 -1.52
C ARG A 67 -3.72 -3.44 -0.02
N GLU A 68 -2.56 -3.25 0.61
CA GLU A 68 -2.46 -3.36 2.07
C GLU A 68 -3.32 -2.30 2.76
N ALA A 69 -3.25 -1.04 2.31
CA ALA A 69 -4.06 0.04 2.87
C ALA A 69 -5.58 -0.22 2.72
N THR A 70 -6.03 -0.66 1.54
CA THR A 70 -7.44 -0.91 1.24
C THR A 70 -7.99 -2.16 1.93
N SER A 71 -7.14 -3.18 2.17
CA SER A 71 -7.51 -4.35 2.98
C SER A 71 -7.92 -3.98 4.42
N ARG A 72 -7.46 -2.81 4.89
CA ARG A 72 -7.78 -2.24 6.22
C ARG A 72 -8.91 -1.22 6.18
N ALA A 73 -9.77 -1.29 5.17
CA ALA A 73 -10.90 -0.38 4.99
C ALA A 73 -10.47 1.11 4.92
N ASN A 74 -9.30 1.39 4.33
CA ASN A 74 -8.92 2.76 4.01
C ASN A 74 -9.33 3.10 2.58
N ALA A 75 -9.92 4.28 2.40
CA ALA A 75 -10.03 4.87 1.06
C ALA A 75 -8.71 5.52 0.66
N VAL A 76 -8.45 5.61 -0.63
CA VAL A 76 -7.24 6.23 -1.17
C VAL A 76 -7.62 7.27 -2.22
N ILE A 77 -6.99 8.44 -2.14
CA ILE A 77 -7.12 9.54 -3.08
C ILE A 77 -5.72 9.96 -3.50
N ALA A 78 -5.36 9.72 -4.77
CA ALA A 78 -4.11 10.20 -5.34
C ALA A 78 -4.36 11.46 -6.18
N PHE A 79 -3.44 12.42 -6.07
CA PHE A 79 -3.51 13.68 -6.77
C PHE A 79 -2.40 13.77 -7.80
N THR A 80 -2.70 14.30 -8.98
CA THR A 80 -1.68 14.85 -9.88
C THR A 80 -1.38 16.28 -9.47
N THR A 81 -0.10 16.69 -9.44
CA THR A 81 0.28 18.07 -9.11
C THR A 81 -0.48 19.09 -9.99
N PRO A 82 -1.19 20.06 -9.39
CA PRO A 82 -1.86 21.11 -10.15
C PRO A 82 -0.85 21.99 -10.89
N ARG A 83 -1.17 22.43 -12.11
CA ARG A 83 -0.42 23.47 -12.84
C ARG A 83 1.09 23.22 -12.97
N HIS A 84 1.50 21.96 -13.10
CA HIS A 84 2.90 21.61 -13.33
C HIS A 84 3.51 22.33 -14.57
N ARG A 85 4.77 22.75 -14.47
CA ARG A 85 5.62 23.11 -15.61
C ARG A 85 6.78 22.12 -15.64
N GLY A 86 6.84 21.25 -16.66
CA GLY A 86 7.94 20.30 -16.82
C GLY A 86 7.79 19.01 -16.00
N ASN A 87 8.72 18.74 -15.08
CA ASN A 87 8.99 17.44 -14.44
C ASN A 87 7.91 16.94 -13.45
N PHE A 88 6.66 17.43 -13.49
CA PHE A 88 5.59 16.99 -12.58
C PHE A 88 6.01 16.98 -11.08
N CYS A 89 6.84 17.94 -10.65
CA CYS A 89 7.20 18.08 -9.24
C CYS A 89 6.17 18.92 -8.49
N TRP A 90 5.95 18.62 -7.21
CA TRP A 90 5.18 19.51 -6.35
C TRP A 90 5.93 20.82 -6.09
N PRO A 91 5.23 21.97 -6.01
CA PRO A 91 5.85 23.24 -5.64
C PRO A 91 6.39 23.16 -4.21
N ASN A 92 7.51 23.82 -3.96
CA ASN A 92 8.14 23.90 -2.63
C ASN A 92 7.63 25.15 -1.89
N ALA A 93 7.35 25.03 -0.59
CA ALA A 93 7.00 26.15 0.28
C ALA A 93 8.14 27.17 0.43
N ASP A 94 9.39 26.75 0.21
CA ASP A 94 10.56 27.63 0.27
C ASP A 94 10.75 28.54 -0.95
N GLY A 95 10.02 28.28 -2.04
CA GLY A 95 10.04 29.15 -3.21
C GLY A 95 9.10 30.35 -3.05
N ASP A 96 9.47 31.50 -3.59
CA ASP A 96 8.61 32.70 -3.74
C ASP A 96 7.52 32.48 -4.82
N SER A 97 6.81 31.35 -4.77
CA SER A 97 5.82 31.00 -5.79
C SER A 97 4.41 30.91 -5.20
N ASP A 98 3.51 31.74 -5.73
CA ASP A 98 2.05 31.60 -5.59
C ASP A 98 1.55 30.19 -5.94
N ASP A 99 2.35 29.42 -6.68
CA ASP A 99 2.08 28.03 -7.08
C ASP A 99 1.90 27.10 -5.87
N PHE A 100 2.65 27.29 -4.77
CA PHE A 100 2.51 26.47 -3.57
C PHE A 100 1.15 26.69 -2.91
N GLU A 101 0.82 27.93 -2.55
CA GLU A 101 -0.46 28.27 -1.90
C GLU A 101 -1.67 27.95 -2.78
N THR A 102 -1.54 28.16 -4.10
CA THR A 102 -2.55 27.75 -5.08
C THR A 102 -2.75 26.24 -5.04
N SER A 103 -1.67 25.45 -5.04
CA SER A 103 -1.75 23.99 -5.00
C SER A 103 -2.36 23.49 -3.70
N VAL A 104 -1.97 24.04 -2.54
CA VAL A 104 -2.57 23.74 -1.23
C VAL A 104 -4.09 23.97 -1.26
N THR A 105 -4.52 25.12 -1.79
CA THR A 105 -5.94 25.47 -1.90
C THR A 105 -6.71 24.54 -2.84
N MET A 106 -6.15 24.23 -4.01
CA MET A 106 -6.78 23.34 -4.99
C MET A 106 -6.92 21.92 -4.44
N ILE A 107 -5.88 21.38 -3.79
CA ILE A 107 -5.92 20.05 -3.17
C ILE A 107 -6.94 20.00 -2.03
N TYR A 108 -7.00 21.03 -1.18
CA TYR A 108 -8.00 21.10 -0.11
C TYR A 108 -9.42 21.04 -0.69
N ARG A 109 -9.72 21.86 -1.71
CA ARG A 109 -11.05 21.89 -2.35
C ARG A 109 -11.39 20.58 -3.07
N ALA A 110 -10.44 19.98 -3.79
CA ALA A 110 -10.64 18.69 -4.45
C ALA A 110 -10.93 17.58 -3.41
N THR A 111 -10.19 17.57 -2.30
CA THR A 111 -10.43 16.66 -1.18
C THR A 111 -11.83 16.87 -0.59
N ALA A 112 -12.22 18.12 -0.35
CA ALA A 112 -13.53 18.47 0.17
C ALA A 112 -14.67 17.94 -0.70
N ALA A 113 -14.59 18.21 -2.00
CA ALA A 113 -15.58 17.76 -2.98
C ALA A 113 -15.69 16.23 -3.00
N LEU A 114 -14.56 15.51 -3.03
CA LEU A 114 -14.56 14.04 -3.01
C LEU A 114 -15.17 13.48 -1.74
N LEU A 115 -14.81 14.03 -0.58
CA LEU A 115 -15.36 13.56 0.69
C LEU A 115 -16.86 13.84 0.77
N GLN A 116 -17.35 14.96 0.25
CA GLN A 116 -18.79 15.24 0.16
C GLN A 116 -19.51 14.28 -0.79
N MET A 117 -18.89 13.91 -1.91
CA MET A 117 -19.46 12.98 -2.90
C MET A 117 -19.49 11.53 -2.40
N LYS A 118 -18.46 11.11 -1.66
CA LYS A 118 -18.22 9.71 -1.32
C LYS A 118 -18.56 9.35 0.12
N ALA A 119 -18.42 10.28 1.07
CA ALA A 119 -18.77 10.01 2.46
C ALA A 119 -20.28 10.12 2.68
N LYS A 120 -20.81 9.27 3.56
CA LYS A 120 -22.24 9.33 3.94
C LYS A 120 -22.51 10.64 4.70
N PRO A 121 -23.58 11.39 4.38
CA PRO A 121 -23.88 12.69 5.00
C PRO A 121 -23.93 12.69 6.54
N ASN A 122 -24.38 11.56 7.12
CA ASN A 122 -24.53 11.39 8.57
C ASN A 122 -23.44 10.48 9.18
N GLY A 123 -22.38 10.17 8.42
CA GLY A 123 -21.29 9.35 8.89
C GLY A 123 -20.30 10.13 9.75
N LYS A 124 -19.60 9.42 10.65
CA LYS A 124 -18.39 9.95 11.28
C LYS A 124 -17.43 10.39 10.16
N LYS A 125 -16.96 11.65 10.20
CA LYS A 125 -15.94 12.14 9.26
C LYS A 125 -14.70 11.23 9.34
N PRO A 126 -14.19 10.71 8.22
CA PRO A 126 -13.00 9.88 8.25
C PRO A 126 -11.78 10.71 8.64
N THR A 127 -10.79 10.09 9.25
CA THR A 127 -9.48 10.71 9.50
C THR A 127 -8.66 10.73 8.23
N LEU A 128 -7.86 11.78 8.04
CA LEU A 128 -6.94 11.89 6.91
C LEU A 128 -5.55 11.39 7.30
N VAL A 129 -4.94 10.62 6.42
CA VAL A 129 -3.54 10.23 6.49
C VAL A 129 -2.84 10.77 5.25
N LEU A 130 -1.82 11.59 5.43
CA LEU A 130 -1.03 12.11 4.31
C LEU A 130 0.08 11.11 3.98
N VAL A 131 0.30 10.82 2.71
CA VAL A 131 1.41 9.97 2.24
C VAL A 131 2.05 10.66 1.05
N GLY A 132 3.33 11.01 1.16
CA GLY A 132 4.03 11.71 0.10
C GLY A 132 5.37 11.08 -0.22
N ALA A 133 5.69 10.97 -1.51
CA ALA A 133 6.98 10.50 -2.00
C ALA A 133 7.81 11.67 -2.54
N SER A 134 9.10 11.76 -2.21
CA SER A 134 10.02 12.81 -2.72
C SER A 134 9.42 14.22 -2.59
N SER A 135 9.29 15.00 -3.67
CA SER A 135 8.65 16.33 -3.65
C SER A 135 7.21 16.33 -3.14
N GLY A 136 6.46 15.24 -3.33
CA GLY A 136 5.15 15.05 -2.71
C GLY A 136 5.21 14.89 -1.20
N GLY A 137 6.28 14.29 -0.68
CA GLY A 137 6.59 14.23 0.75
C GLY A 137 6.87 15.61 1.33
N VAL A 138 7.71 16.41 0.67
CA VAL A 138 7.94 17.82 1.02
C VAL A 138 6.61 18.57 1.08
N PHE A 139 5.84 18.58 -0.01
CA PHE A 139 4.57 19.29 -0.10
C PHE A 139 3.57 18.86 0.98
N ALA A 140 3.37 17.54 1.13
CA ALA A 140 2.45 16.99 2.11
C ALA A 140 2.84 17.34 3.55
N SER A 141 4.13 17.49 3.85
CA SER A 141 4.60 17.80 5.20
C SER A 141 4.09 19.15 5.72
N HIS A 142 3.86 20.13 4.85
CA HIS A 142 3.37 21.46 5.23
C HIS A 142 1.84 21.55 5.38
N LEU A 143 1.10 20.59 4.82
CA LEU A 143 -0.38 20.63 4.82
C LEU A 143 -1.02 20.63 6.21
N PRO A 144 -0.52 19.90 7.23
CA PRO A 144 -1.08 19.95 8.58
C PRO A 144 -1.19 21.36 9.14
N ASN A 145 -0.13 22.18 8.99
CA ASN A 145 -0.12 23.56 9.45
C ASN A 145 -1.03 24.44 8.59
N LYS A 146 -1.04 24.23 7.27
CA LYS A 146 -1.85 25.04 6.34
C LYS A 146 -3.36 24.78 6.46
N TRP A 147 -3.76 23.59 6.91
CA TRP A 147 -5.16 23.21 7.02
C TRP A 147 -5.72 23.33 8.44
N GLN A 148 -4.87 23.59 9.45
CA GLN A 148 -5.24 23.66 10.86
C GLN A 148 -6.33 24.72 11.15
N ASP A 149 -6.33 25.84 10.43
CA ASP A 149 -7.25 26.97 10.64
C ASP A 149 -8.58 26.85 9.87
N SER A 150 -8.75 25.82 9.03
CA SER A 150 -10.02 25.65 8.33
C SER A 150 -11.13 25.28 9.35
N GLN A 151 -12.35 25.81 9.24
CA GLN A 151 -13.39 25.50 10.24
C GLN A 151 -14.08 24.14 9.98
N ASP A 152 -13.82 23.54 8.82
CA ASP A 152 -14.46 22.30 8.37
C ASP A 152 -13.62 21.03 8.64
N VAL A 153 -12.44 21.17 9.27
CA VAL A 153 -11.30 20.24 9.08
C VAL A 153 -11.64 18.79 9.39
N TRP A 154 -11.35 17.95 8.41
CA TRP A 154 -11.03 16.55 8.68
C TRP A 154 -9.71 16.48 9.44
N LYS A 155 -9.70 15.79 10.57
CA LYS A 155 -8.48 15.61 11.35
C LYS A 155 -7.44 14.86 10.53
N ILE A 156 -6.32 15.52 10.21
CA ILE A 156 -5.11 14.83 9.77
C ILE A 156 -4.54 14.10 10.99
N SER A 157 -4.62 12.77 11.00
CA SER A 157 -4.15 11.96 12.13
C SER A 157 -2.68 11.58 12.00
N ALA A 158 -2.19 11.51 10.76
CA ALA A 158 -0.86 11.04 10.48
C ALA A 158 -0.31 11.53 9.14
N PHE A 159 1.01 11.47 9.04
CA PHE A 159 1.78 11.74 7.85
C PHE A 159 2.86 10.68 7.66
N LEU A 160 3.05 10.21 6.43
CA LEU A 160 4.14 9.35 6.00
C LEU A 160 4.94 10.05 4.89
N SER A 161 6.18 10.42 5.18
CA SER A 161 7.13 10.87 4.16
C SER A 161 7.97 9.69 3.68
N VAL A 162 8.01 9.48 2.37
CA VAL A 162 8.83 8.45 1.72
C VAL A 162 9.87 9.14 0.86
N VAL A 163 11.15 8.91 1.14
CA VAL A 163 12.27 9.44 0.34
C VAL A 163 12.31 10.98 0.31
N SER A 164 12.10 11.65 1.46
CA SER A 164 12.18 13.12 1.54
C SER A 164 12.29 13.73 2.94
N PRO A 165 13.46 13.68 3.61
CA PRO A 165 13.69 14.40 4.85
C PRO A 165 14.27 15.82 4.65
N THR A 166 14.88 16.13 3.50
CA THR A 166 15.78 17.30 3.36
C THR A 166 15.09 18.66 3.28
N SER A 167 13.82 18.70 2.89
CA SER A 167 12.99 19.92 2.89
C SER A 167 11.70 19.70 3.67
N PHE A 168 11.80 19.03 4.82
CA PHE A 168 10.67 18.89 5.72
C PHE A 168 10.32 20.24 6.37
N VAL A 169 9.05 20.42 6.77
CA VAL A 169 8.51 21.60 7.48
C VAL A 169 9.57 22.34 8.29
N ARG A 170 9.67 23.65 8.05
CA ARG A 170 10.64 24.51 8.74
C ARG A 170 10.51 24.35 10.25
N LYS A 171 11.63 24.33 10.97
CA LYS A 171 11.64 24.29 12.44
C LYS A 171 10.75 25.38 13.05
N GLY A 172 10.71 26.57 12.45
CA GLY A 172 9.83 27.66 12.88
C GLY A 172 8.33 27.34 12.69
N GLU A 173 7.96 26.67 11.61
CA GLU A 173 6.58 26.23 11.36
C GLU A 173 6.16 25.09 12.30
N LEU A 174 7.08 24.17 12.63
CA LEU A 174 6.85 23.14 13.65
C LEU A 174 6.67 23.73 15.06
N LEU A 175 7.36 24.84 15.36
CA LEU A 175 7.25 25.54 16.65
C LEU A 175 6.01 26.46 16.75
N GLN A 176 5.50 26.93 15.62
CA GLN A 176 4.30 27.78 15.54
C GLN A 176 3.01 27.00 15.73
N ALA A 177 3.06 25.66 15.73
CA ALA A 177 1.97 24.79 16.14
C ALA A 177 2.14 24.48 17.65
N PRO A 178 1.53 25.24 18.58
CA PRO A 178 1.72 25.01 20.01
C PRO A 178 1.12 23.64 20.41
N GLY A 179 1.95 22.74 20.95
CA GLY A 179 1.52 21.48 21.60
C GLY A 179 1.36 20.26 20.68
N GLU A 180 0.54 19.28 21.10
CA GLU A 180 0.25 17.96 20.47
C GLU A 180 -0.37 18.00 19.06
N THR A 181 -0.19 19.08 18.30
CA THR A 181 -1.01 19.41 17.13
C THR A 181 -0.45 18.88 15.81
N PHE A 182 0.85 18.62 15.71
CA PHE A 182 1.40 18.00 14.50
C PHE A 182 1.06 16.50 14.44
N PRO A 183 0.64 15.95 13.29
CA PRO A 183 0.22 14.56 13.18
C PRO A 183 1.37 13.58 13.46
N ARG A 184 1.00 12.36 13.85
CA ARG A 184 1.97 11.26 13.99
C ARG A 184 2.74 11.10 12.68
N THR A 185 4.07 11.05 12.76
CA THR A 185 4.91 11.15 11.57
C THR A 185 5.75 9.90 11.35
N GLY A 186 5.57 9.31 10.18
CA GLY A 186 6.41 8.24 9.66
C GLY A 186 7.43 8.77 8.66
N LEU A 187 8.68 8.33 8.76
CA LEU A 187 9.75 8.66 7.82
C LEU A 187 10.33 7.37 7.22
N ALA A 188 10.08 7.09 5.95
CA ALA A 188 10.80 6.04 5.23
C ALA A 188 11.96 6.66 4.45
N TYR A 189 13.18 6.20 4.71
CA TYR A 189 14.40 6.76 4.13
C TYR A 189 15.33 5.65 3.64
N MET A 190 16.30 6.02 2.80
CA MET A 190 17.19 5.06 2.17
C MET A 190 18.62 5.38 2.61
N PRO A 191 19.27 4.51 3.42
CA PRO A 191 20.58 4.83 3.97
C PRO A 191 21.65 5.13 2.90
N LYS A 192 21.55 4.52 1.70
CA LYS A 192 22.47 4.77 0.58
C LYS A 192 22.21 6.08 -0.18
N ASP A 193 21.02 6.67 -0.08
CA ASP A 193 20.72 7.93 -0.78
C ASP A 193 21.14 9.14 0.06
N VAL A 194 22.42 9.49 -0.07
CA VAL A 194 23.02 10.64 0.61
C VAL A 194 22.48 11.99 0.13
N SER A 195 21.81 12.04 -1.04
CA SER A 195 21.40 13.30 -1.65
C SER A 195 20.02 13.76 -1.19
N PHE A 196 19.07 12.83 -1.07
CA PHE A 196 17.68 13.18 -0.82
C PHE A 196 17.12 12.62 0.47
N ALA A 197 17.69 11.53 1.01
CA ALA A 197 17.12 10.83 2.15
C ALA A 197 18.18 10.18 3.06
N SER A 198 19.25 10.92 3.35
CA SER A 198 20.36 10.40 4.14
C SER A 198 19.92 9.99 5.55
N GLU A 199 20.61 9.01 6.10
CA GLU A 199 20.40 8.54 7.47
C GLU A 199 20.62 9.67 8.48
N GLU A 200 21.65 10.50 8.27
CA GLU A 200 21.96 11.64 9.14
C GLU A 200 20.84 12.69 9.13
N ALA A 201 20.35 13.09 7.95
CA ALA A 201 19.28 14.06 7.82
C ALA A 201 17.98 13.52 8.44
N THR A 202 17.68 12.24 8.20
CA THR A 202 16.48 11.60 8.75
C THR A 202 16.55 11.47 10.27
N THR A 203 17.70 11.10 10.83
CA THR A 203 17.91 10.98 12.27
C THR A 203 17.81 12.34 12.95
N THR A 204 18.37 13.39 12.33
CA THR A 204 18.28 14.76 12.83
C THR A 204 16.84 15.27 12.84
N LEU A 205 16.08 15.00 11.77
CA LEU A 205 14.66 15.36 11.68
C LEU A 205 13.83 14.58 12.70
N LEU A 206 14.04 13.26 12.82
CA LEU A 206 13.35 12.41 13.78
C LEU A 206 13.54 12.91 15.21
N GLY A 207 14.78 13.22 15.60
CA GLY A 207 15.10 13.78 16.91
C GLY A 207 14.44 15.15 17.12
N SER A 208 14.38 15.98 16.08
CA SER A 208 13.70 17.28 16.14
C SER A 208 12.19 17.13 16.37
N LEU A 209 11.52 16.22 15.67
CA LEU A 209 10.10 15.92 15.85
C LEU A 209 9.82 15.38 17.27
N GLN A 210 10.63 14.44 17.73
CA GLN A 210 10.48 13.84 19.07
C GLN A 210 10.71 14.85 20.20
N ASN A 211 11.69 15.76 20.04
CA ASN A 211 11.95 16.84 20.99
C ASN A 211 10.77 17.83 21.08
N LEU A 212 9.95 17.93 20.03
CA LEU A 212 8.72 18.72 20.01
C LEU A 212 7.49 17.94 20.52
N GLY A 213 7.67 16.70 20.99
CA GLY A 213 6.59 15.85 21.46
C GLY A 213 5.78 15.17 20.35
N VAL A 214 6.21 15.25 19.09
CA VAL A 214 5.56 14.56 17.98
C VAL A 214 5.89 13.07 18.05
N ALA A 215 4.87 12.21 18.05
CA ALA A 215 5.06 10.78 17.91
C ALA A 215 5.57 10.48 16.49
N ALA A 216 6.87 10.19 16.39
CA ALA A 216 7.53 9.96 15.12
C ALA A 216 8.36 8.66 15.11
N LYS A 217 8.37 7.97 13.97
CA LYS A 217 9.13 6.74 13.71
C LYS A 217 9.79 6.84 12.33
N ALA A 218 11.01 6.31 12.23
CA ALA A 218 11.71 6.17 10.95
C ALA A 218 11.93 4.69 10.60
N TRP A 219 11.92 4.39 9.30
CA TRP A 219 12.23 3.09 8.73
C TRP A 219 13.35 3.25 7.70
N ALA A 220 14.45 2.54 7.93
CA ALA A 220 15.50 2.40 6.94
C ALA A 220 15.08 1.37 5.88
N VAL A 221 15.07 1.79 4.62
CA VAL A 221 14.79 0.93 3.48
C VAL A 221 16.13 0.54 2.87
N HIS A 222 16.61 -0.66 3.20
CA HIS A 222 17.93 -1.11 2.79
C HIS A 222 17.92 -1.66 1.36
N PRO A 223 19.00 -1.47 0.59
CA PRO A 223 19.17 -2.03 -0.75
C PRO A 223 18.86 -3.54 -0.79
N ARG A 224 18.26 -4.02 -1.87
CA ARG A 224 17.99 -5.45 -2.08
C ARG A 224 18.84 -5.98 -3.22
N ARG A 225 19.45 -7.15 -3.01
CA ARG A 225 20.21 -7.82 -4.07
C ARG A 225 19.31 -8.09 -5.29
N LEU A 226 19.80 -7.74 -6.46
CA LEU A 226 19.24 -8.15 -7.74
C LEU A 226 19.42 -9.64 -7.91
N THR A 227 18.31 -10.34 -8.15
CA THR A 227 18.33 -11.71 -8.64
C THR A 227 17.56 -11.76 -9.97
N PRO A 228 17.98 -12.59 -10.93
CA PRO A 228 17.24 -12.73 -12.19
C PRO A 228 15.78 -13.13 -11.97
N ALA A 229 15.52 -14.01 -11.01
CA ALA A 229 14.17 -14.44 -10.65
C ALA A 229 13.30 -13.28 -10.15
N ASP A 230 13.78 -12.52 -9.15
CA ASP A 230 13.04 -11.37 -8.61
C ASP A 230 12.77 -10.33 -9.70
N PHE A 231 13.75 -10.06 -10.57
CA PHE A 231 13.64 -9.07 -11.63
C PHE A 231 12.62 -9.52 -12.70
N ALA A 232 12.66 -10.78 -13.13
CA ALA A 232 11.70 -11.33 -14.08
C ALA A 232 10.27 -11.32 -13.52
N ASP A 233 10.10 -11.69 -12.24
CA ASP A 233 8.79 -11.71 -11.58
C ASP A 233 8.18 -10.32 -11.47
N ARG A 234 8.98 -9.28 -11.26
CA ARG A 234 8.50 -7.89 -11.23
C ARG A 234 8.06 -7.39 -12.61
N PHE A 235 8.78 -7.74 -13.68
CA PHE A 235 8.33 -7.47 -15.05
C PHE A 235 6.99 -8.15 -15.34
N ARG A 236 6.87 -9.44 -15.01
CA ARG A 236 5.62 -10.20 -15.19
C ARG A 236 4.47 -9.61 -14.38
N SER A 237 4.75 -9.18 -13.16
CA SER A 237 3.76 -8.52 -12.28
C SER A 237 3.25 -7.20 -12.86
N ALA A 238 4.09 -6.49 -13.65
CA ALA A 238 3.70 -5.32 -14.41
C ALA A 238 3.02 -5.65 -15.77
N GLY A 239 2.69 -6.92 -16.04
CA GLY A 239 2.07 -7.36 -17.28
C GLY A 239 3.03 -7.46 -18.47
N LEU A 240 4.35 -7.39 -18.25
CA LEU A 240 5.35 -7.51 -19.30
C LEU A 240 5.75 -8.97 -19.51
N VAL A 241 5.63 -9.44 -20.75
CA VAL A 241 6.15 -10.76 -21.14
C VAL A 241 7.67 -10.67 -21.27
N ILE A 242 8.41 -11.28 -20.34
CA ILE A 242 9.86 -11.33 -20.36
C ILE A 242 10.38 -12.76 -20.22
N GLN A 243 11.45 -13.08 -20.94
CA GLN A 243 12.11 -14.38 -20.85
C GLN A 243 13.20 -14.33 -19.79
N ASP A 244 13.30 -15.35 -18.93
CA ASP A 244 14.27 -15.39 -17.82
C ASP A 244 15.71 -15.22 -18.32
N HIS A 245 16.06 -15.92 -19.40
CA HIS A 245 17.40 -15.83 -20.01
C HIS A 245 17.76 -14.41 -20.48
N ALA A 246 16.78 -13.56 -20.84
CA ALA A 246 17.04 -12.18 -21.23
C ALA A 246 17.36 -11.31 -20.00
N VAL A 247 16.72 -11.60 -18.86
CA VAL A 247 16.99 -10.95 -17.58
C VAL A 247 18.33 -11.38 -17.02
N GLU A 248 18.66 -12.67 -17.10
CA GLU A 248 19.98 -13.20 -16.70
C GLU A 248 21.09 -12.51 -17.47
N ARG A 249 20.99 -12.45 -18.80
CA ARG A 249 21.98 -11.75 -19.64
C ARG A 249 22.05 -10.25 -19.40
N PHE A 250 20.94 -9.63 -19.03
CA PHE A 250 20.92 -8.22 -18.64
C PHE A 250 21.73 -7.99 -17.35
N ILE A 251 21.50 -8.80 -16.33
CA ILE A 251 22.23 -8.72 -15.06
C ILE A 251 23.70 -9.08 -15.25
N GLU A 252 24.01 -10.10 -16.05
CA GLU A 252 25.38 -10.44 -16.43
C GLU A 252 26.09 -9.27 -17.11
N ALA A 253 25.41 -8.61 -18.07
CA ALA A 253 25.97 -7.42 -18.72
C ALA A 253 26.20 -6.24 -17.77
N LEU A 254 25.36 -6.06 -16.76
CA LEU A 254 25.61 -5.05 -15.71
C LEU A 254 26.81 -5.43 -14.84
N SER A 255 27.00 -6.73 -14.59
CA SER A 255 28.16 -7.23 -13.84
C SER A 255 29.47 -7.08 -14.62
N ASP A 256 29.46 -7.40 -15.92
CA ASP A 256 30.60 -7.18 -16.82
C ASP A 256 31.01 -5.70 -16.91
N LEU A 257 30.05 -4.78 -16.74
CA LEU A 257 30.30 -3.34 -16.69
C LEU A 257 30.79 -2.85 -15.32
N GLY A 258 30.90 -3.73 -14.32
CA GLY A 258 31.25 -3.36 -12.95
C GLY A 258 30.16 -2.56 -12.22
N LEU A 259 28.91 -2.62 -12.69
CA LEU A 259 27.78 -1.90 -12.10
C LEU A 259 27.06 -2.75 -11.04
N VAL A 260 27.22 -4.08 -11.12
CA VAL A 260 26.65 -5.05 -10.19
C VAL A 260 27.70 -6.09 -9.79
N ASP A 261 27.87 -6.33 -8.49
CA ASP A 261 28.71 -7.42 -7.97
C ASP A 261 27.92 -8.30 -7.00
N GLY A 262 27.88 -9.60 -7.27
CA GLY A 262 27.08 -10.54 -6.49
C GLY A 262 25.60 -10.13 -6.34
N GLY A 263 25.03 -9.43 -7.32
CA GLY A 263 23.67 -8.88 -7.26
C GLY A 263 23.53 -7.58 -6.45
N GLU A 264 24.57 -7.06 -5.82
CA GLU A 264 24.56 -5.71 -5.23
C GLU A 264 24.80 -4.67 -6.32
N VAL A 265 23.95 -3.63 -6.36
CA VAL A 265 24.16 -2.48 -7.24
C VAL A 265 25.14 -1.52 -6.58
N LEU A 266 26.25 -1.24 -7.26
CA LEU A 266 27.41 -0.61 -6.64
C LEU A 266 27.39 0.91 -6.64
N ASP A 267 26.71 1.52 -7.61
CA ASP A 267 26.63 2.98 -7.78
C ASP A 267 25.20 3.40 -8.19
N ASP A 268 24.93 4.69 -8.24
CA ASP A 268 23.61 5.27 -8.56
C ASP A 268 23.17 4.91 -9.99
N PRO A 269 22.10 4.10 -10.17
CA PRO A 269 21.64 3.67 -11.49
C PRO A 269 21.24 4.80 -12.42
N ARG A 270 20.89 5.97 -11.87
CA ARG A 270 20.58 7.17 -12.64
C ARG A 270 21.77 7.69 -13.46
N ARG A 271 22.97 7.21 -13.14
CA ARG A 271 24.24 7.58 -13.80
C ARG A 271 24.84 6.43 -14.61
N PHE A 272 24.20 5.27 -14.66
CA PHE A 272 24.75 4.11 -15.35
C PHE A 272 24.81 4.32 -16.87
N PRO A 273 25.81 3.76 -17.57
CA PRO A 273 25.79 3.61 -19.02
C PRO A 273 25.11 2.29 -19.42
N TRP A 274 23.84 2.13 -19.04
CA TRP A 274 23.12 0.85 -19.16
C TRP A 274 22.47 0.64 -20.53
N GLU A 275 22.71 1.51 -21.53
CA GLU A 275 22.18 1.39 -22.90
C GLU A 275 22.57 0.05 -23.54
N ARG A 276 23.78 -0.42 -23.27
CA ARG A 276 24.23 -1.73 -23.73
C ARG A 276 23.44 -2.85 -23.07
N ALA A 277 23.26 -2.80 -21.75
CA ALA A 277 22.53 -3.82 -21.01
C ALA A 277 21.05 -3.86 -21.42
N ILE A 278 20.37 -2.71 -21.49
CA ILE A 278 18.95 -2.64 -21.83
C ILE A 278 18.63 -3.13 -23.24
N SER A 279 19.58 -3.03 -24.18
CA SER A 279 19.43 -3.59 -25.51
C SER A 279 19.15 -5.11 -25.49
N LEU A 280 19.69 -5.82 -24.49
CA LEU A 280 19.50 -7.25 -24.28
C LEU A 280 18.06 -7.56 -23.83
N LEU A 281 17.47 -6.72 -22.99
CA LEU A 281 16.05 -6.84 -22.58
C LEU A 281 15.08 -6.56 -23.74
N ASN A 282 15.53 -5.81 -24.75
CA ASN A 282 14.70 -5.31 -25.84
C ASN A 282 14.83 -6.07 -27.17
N LYS A 283 15.73 -7.07 -27.26
CA LYS A 283 16.14 -7.74 -28.52
C LYS A 283 14.95 -8.21 -29.38
N ASP A 284 13.88 -8.69 -28.76
CA ASP A 284 12.68 -9.19 -29.46
C ASP A 284 11.39 -8.47 -29.02
N THR A 285 11.53 -7.24 -28.52
CA THR A 285 10.42 -6.50 -27.93
C THR A 285 9.77 -5.56 -28.94
N PRO A 286 8.42 -5.57 -29.07
CA PRO A 286 7.70 -4.59 -29.87
C PRO A 286 8.07 -3.17 -29.45
N PRO A 287 8.23 -2.22 -30.40
CA PRO A 287 8.62 -0.84 -30.07
C PRO A 287 7.76 -0.19 -28.98
N ALA A 288 6.45 -0.44 -29.00
CA ALA A 288 5.51 0.08 -28.00
C ALA A 288 5.83 -0.35 -26.56
N SER A 289 6.40 -1.55 -26.37
CA SER A 289 6.72 -2.08 -25.04
C SER A 289 8.11 -1.70 -24.55
N ARG A 290 9.00 -1.21 -25.43
CA ARG A 290 10.40 -0.88 -25.07
C ARG A 290 10.48 0.24 -24.02
N LYS A 291 9.66 1.28 -24.17
CA LYS A 291 9.61 2.41 -23.22
C LYS A 291 9.14 1.97 -21.83
N LEU A 292 8.17 1.07 -21.77
CA LEU A 292 7.68 0.53 -20.50
C LEU A 292 8.73 -0.39 -19.85
N ARG A 293 9.38 -1.27 -20.61
CA ARG A 293 10.48 -2.10 -20.11
C ARG A 293 11.66 -1.28 -19.59
N LEU A 294 12.01 -0.21 -20.30
CA LEU A 294 13.04 0.75 -19.89
C LEU A 294 12.74 1.30 -18.50
N ARG A 295 11.55 1.88 -18.33
CA ARG A 295 11.10 2.41 -17.03
C ARG A 295 11.08 1.34 -15.95
N CYS A 296 10.56 0.15 -16.24
CA CYS A 296 10.58 -0.94 -15.27
C CYS A 296 12.01 -1.35 -14.86
N ALA A 297 12.95 -1.37 -15.79
CA ALA A 297 14.35 -1.67 -15.48
C ALA A 297 14.98 -0.55 -14.62
N GLU A 298 14.76 0.72 -14.96
CA GLU A 298 15.23 1.87 -14.16
C GLU A 298 14.75 1.78 -12.73
N GLU A 299 13.44 1.59 -12.53
CA GLU A 299 12.87 1.53 -11.19
C GLU A 299 13.38 0.31 -10.41
N LEU A 300 13.55 -0.85 -11.04
CA LEU A 300 14.09 -2.02 -10.37
C LEU A 300 15.58 -1.90 -10.03
N LEU A 301 16.37 -1.21 -10.85
CA LEU A 301 17.76 -0.90 -10.53
C LEU A 301 17.85 0.13 -9.39
N ASN A 302 17.09 1.23 -9.49
CA ASN A 302 16.97 2.23 -8.41
C ASN A 302 16.56 1.56 -7.09
N ARG A 303 15.65 0.57 -7.17
CA ARG A 303 15.25 -0.22 -6.02
C ARG A 303 16.38 -1.09 -5.49
N ALA A 304 17.11 -1.79 -6.34
CA ALA A 304 18.18 -2.62 -5.86
C ALA A 304 19.34 -1.83 -5.28
N TRP A 305 19.56 -0.60 -5.76
CA TRP A 305 20.57 0.29 -5.24
C TRP A 305 20.18 0.96 -3.92
N ALA A 306 18.97 1.52 -3.81
CA ALA A 306 18.56 2.29 -2.64
C ALA A 306 17.17 1.95 -2.11
N GLN A 307 16.42 1.05 -2.75
CA GLN A 307 14.98 0.85 -2.54
C GLN A 307 14.19 2.15 -2.69
N HIS A 308 14.49 2.90 -3.76
CA HIS A 308 13.62 3.97 -4.25
C HIS A 308 12.20 3.41 -4.43
N GLU A 309 11.20 4.06 -3.83
CA GLU A 309 9.76 3.68 -3.79
C GLU A 309 9.27 2.85 -2.58
N PHE A 310 7.95 2.59 -2.50
CA PHE A 310 7.20 1.94 -1.40
C PHE A 310 7.51 0.44 -1.23
N ALA A 311 8.80 0.08 -1.25
CA ALA A 311 9.28 -1.26 -1.52
C ALA A 311 9.07 -2.30 -0.40
N LEU A 312 8.39 -1.93 0.69
CA LEU A 312 8.07 -2.84 1.78
C LEU A 312 6.56 -2.74 2.11
N ALA A 313 5.83 -3.81 1.76
CA ALA A 313 4.50 -4.07 2.32
C ALA A 313 4.52 -4.01 3.85
N ASP A 314 5.66 -4.36 4.46
CA ASP A 314 5.89 -4.26 5.90
C ASP A 314 5.85 -2.81 6.39
N ILE A 315 6.36 -1.84 5.62
CA ILE A 315 6.20 -0.42 5.96
C ILE A 315 4.74 -0.01 5.81
N ALA A 316 4.03 -0.48 4.78
CA ALA A 316 2.59 -0.19 4.64
C ALA A 316 1.80 -0.74 5.84
N SER A 317 2.08 -1.98 6.25
CA SER A 317 1.47 -2.64 7.40
C SER A 317 1.84 -1.94 8.71
N GLU A 318 3.12 -1.70 8.98
CA GLU A 318 3.57 -1.01 10.18
C GLU A 318 3.10 0.44 10.25
N ALA A 319 3.16 1.17 9.13
CA ALA A 319 2.63 2.51 9.03
C ALA A 319 1.12 2.49 9.28
N SER A 320 0.37 1.55 8.72
CA SER A 320 -1.07 1.41 8.98
C SER A 320 -1.40 0.99 10.42
N VAL A 321 -0.44 0.49 11.20
CA VAL A 321 -0.60 0.24 12.65
C VAL A 321 -0.19 1.47 13.46
N HIS A 322 0.85 2.18 13.03
CA HIS A 322 1.42 3.30 13.77
C HIS A 322 0.67 4.63 13.54
N LEU A 323 0.20 4.84 12.31
CA LEU A 323 -0.32 6.10 11.79
C LEU A 323 -1.81 6.31 12.10
N PRO A 324 -2.71 5.33 11.92
CA PRO A 324 -4.04 5.47 12.46
C PRO A 324 -3.91 5.43 13.99
N ALA A 325 -4.34 6.49 14.65
CA ALA A 325 -4.95 6.33 15.95
C ALA A 325 -6.22 5.50 15.69
N THR A 326 -6.09 4.17 15.58
CA THR A 326 -7.15 3.29 16.08
C THR A 326 -7.55 3.92 17.40
N GLY A 327 -8.82 4.28 17.52
CA GLY A 327 -9.29 5.07 18.65
C GLY A 327 -8.99 4.41 20.01
N PRO A 328 -9.65 4.83 21.09
CA PRO A 328 -9.33 4.40 22.46
C PRO A 328 -9.24 2.87 22.70
N ILE A 329 -9.58 2.00 21.75
CA ILE A 329 -9.46 0.54 21.81
C ILE A 329 -7.99 0.04 21.89
N ILE A 330 -7.07 0.49 21.02
CA ILE A 330 -5.66 0.04 21.12
C ILE A 330 -4.95 0.74 22.27
N GLU A 331 -5.26 2.02 22.51
CA GLU A 331 -4.71 2.76 23.64
C GLU A 331 -5.23 2.19 24.98
N ALA A 332 -6.49 1.75 25.06
CA ALA A 332 -7.01 1.00 26.20
C ALA A 332 -6.38 -0.40 26.31
N ALA A 333 -6.10 -1.10 25.20
CA ALA A 333 -5.43 -2.39 25.24
C ALA A 333 -3.96 -2.28 25.70
N GLN A 334 -3.24 -1.27 25.22
CA GLN A 334 -1.86 -0.98 25.63
C GLN A 334 -1.80 -0.43 27.06
N ASN A 335 -2.76 0.40 27.47
CA ASN A 335 -2.87 0.89 28.85
C ASN A 335 -3.37 -0.20 29.82
N ALA A 336 -4.20 -1.14 29.37
CA ALA A 336 -4.58 -2.33 30.14
C ALA A 336 -3.38 -3.25 30.32
N SER A 337 -2.62 -3.52 29.25
CA SER A 337 -1.37 -4.29 29.33
C SER A 337 -0.34 -3.64 30.28
N ARG A 338 -0.20 -2.30 30.27
CA ARG A 338 0.66 -1.59 31.24
C ARG A 338 0.13 -1.61 32.67
N LYS A 339 -1.19 -1.72 32.87
CA LYS A 339 -1.80 -1.87 34.21
C LYS A 339 -1.67 -3.30 34.74
N ASP A 340 -1.69 -4.30 33.87
CA ASP A 340 -1.53 -5.71 34.24
C ASP A 340 -0.10 -6.05 34.69
N ASP A 341 0.92 -5.37 34.14
CA ASP A 341 2.30 -5.46 34.65
C ASP A 341 2.44 -4.88 36.07
N HIS A 342 1.57 -3.94 36.45
CA HIS A 342 1.54 -3.38 37.79
C HIS A 342 0.73 -4.23 38.79
N LEU A 343 -0.24 -5.00 38.29
CA LEU A 343 -1.09 -5.91 39.09
C LEU A 343 -0.48 -7.31 39.27
N CYS A 344 0.49 -7.73 38.46
CA CYS A 344 1.27 -8.96 38.70
C CYS A 344 2.17 -8.89 39.97
N ARG A 345 2.17 -7.79 40.72
CA ARG A 345 2.81 -7.70 42.05
C ARG A 345 1.85 -7.77 43.24
N VAL A 346 0.53 -7.87 43.03
CA VAL A 346 -0.42 -8.05 44.12
C VAL A 346 -1.45 -9.12 43.75
N GLY A 347 -1.39 -10.25 44.47
CA GLY A 347 -2.09 -11.52 44.25
C GLY A 347 -3.42 -11.50 43.48
N ALA A 348 -3.47 -12.27 42.40
CA ALA A 348 -4.68 -12.57 41.64
C ALA A 348 -5.17 -14.00 41.94
N CYS A 349 -6.21 -14.09 42.76
CA CYS A 349 -7.14 -15.22 42.79
C CYS A 349 -8.53 -14.60 42.67
N GLY A 350 -9.09 -14.47 41.45
CA GLY A 350 -10.42 -13.88 41.30
C GLY A 350 -10.95 -13.60 39.89
N ALA A 351 -10.15 -13.67 38.82
CA ALA A 351 -10.58 -13.18 37.50
C ALA A 351 -10.66 -14.25 36.40
N MET A 352 -11.18 -15.45 36.68
CA MET A 352 -11.50 -16.46 35.65
C MET A 352 -12.91 -17.08 35.83
N SER A 353 -13.95 -16.24 35.88
CA SER A 353 -15.34 -16.70 35.95
C SER A 353 -16.26 -16.17 34.83
N HIS A 354 -15.75 -15.45 33.82
CA HIS A 354 -16.60 -14.77 32.83
C HIS A 354 -16.59 -15.30 31.38
N LEU A 355 -15.99 -16.44 31.08
CA LEU A 355 -15.98 -17.04 29.72
C LEU A 355 -16.99 -18.19 29.53
N SER A 356 -18.21 -18.06 30.07
CA SER A 356 -19.24 -19.11 30.01
C SER A 356 -20.44 -18.82 29.11
N SER A 357 -20.46 -17.73 28.32
CA SER A 357 -21.63 -17.44 27.49
C SER A 357 -21.61 -18.18 26.14
N LEU A 358 -22.63 -19.01 25.93
CA LEU A 358 -22.92 -19.78 24.71
C LEU A 358 -22.90 -18.91 23.43
N GLY A 359 -23.24 -17.63 23.55
CA GLY A 359 -23.31 -16.68 22.42
C GLY A 359 -21.96 -16.33 21.80
N MET A 360 -20.85 -16.47 22.53
CA MET A 360 -19.52 -16.23 21.95
C MET A 360 -19.07 -17.41 21.07
N TRP A 361 -19.42 -18.64 21.46
CA TRP A 361 -19.13 -19.85 20.69
C TRP A 361 -19.90 -19.91 19.37
N LEU A 362 -21.15 -19.43 19.36
CA LEU A 362 -21.96 -19.36 18.14
C LEU A 362 -21.35 -18.39 17.11
N LYS A 363 -20.81 -17.24 17.55
CA LYS A 363 -20.14 -16.29 16.64
C LYS A 363 -18.83 -16.82 16.07
N VAL A 364 -18.11 -17.65 16.84
CA VAL A 364 -16.90 -18.33 16.36
C VAL A 364 -17.28 -19.40 15.33
N LEU A 365 -18.36 -20.15 15.56
CA LEU A 365 -18.87 -21.12 14.60
C LEU A 365 -19.34 -20.47 13.28
N ASP A 366 -20.06 -19.36 13.34
CA ASP A 366 -20.48 -18.59 12.15
C ASP A 366 -19.28 -18.09 11.34
N PHE A 367 -18.19 -17.72 12.01
CA PHE A 367 -16.95 -17.30 11.36
C PHE A 367 -16.19 -18.46 10.71
N LEU A 368 -16.26 -19.66 11.29
CA LEU A 368 -15.50 -20.83 10.84
C LEU A 368 -16.24 -21.66 9.76
N LEU A 369 -17.57 -21.60 9.71
CA LEU A 369 -18.43 -22.33 8.76
C LEU A 369 -17.98 -22.25 7.27
N PRO A 370 -17.50 -21.11 6.74
CA PRO A 370 -17.03 -21.04 5.35
C PRO A 370 -15.76 -21.86 5.05
N LEU A 371 -15.01 -22.29 6.07
CA LEU A 371 -13.71 -22.95 5.90
C LEU A 371 -13.82 -24.44 5.54
N GLY A 372 -15.04 -24.99 5.53
CA GLY A 372 -15.30 -26.40 5.24
C GLY A 372 -15.07 -27.31 6.45
N LYS A 373 -15.82 -28.43 6.48
CA LYS A 373 -15.98 -29.33 7.63
C LYS A 373 -14.65 -29.75 8.29
N GLU A 374 -13.65 -30.15 7.49
CA GLU A 374 -12.37 -30.65 7.99
C GLU A 374 -11.53 -29.55 8.67
N ALA A 375 -11.56 -28.31 8.16
CA ALA A 375 -10.83 -27.20 8.76
C ALA A 375 -11.46 -26.76 10.08
N VAL A 376 -12.79 -26.72 10.14
CA VAL A 376 -13.54 -26.41 11.36
C VAL A 376 -13.27 -27.45 12.45
N LEU A 377 -13.32 -28.74 12.10
CA LEU A 377 -13.04 -29.82 13.05
C LEU A 377 -11.61 -29.77 13.59
N SER A 378 -10.62 -29.49 12.74
CA SER A 378 -9.22 -29.36 13.15
C SER A 378 -8.99 -28.18 14.12
N ILE A 379 -9.60 -27.03 13.83
CA ILE A 379 -9.54 -25.83 14.68
C ILE A 379 -10.22 -26.08 16.03
N CYS A 380 -11.42 -26.68 16.02
CA CYS A 380 -12.13 -27.05 17.24
C CYS A 380 -11.32 -28.03 18.09
N HIS A 381 -10.70 -29.05 17.48
CA HIS A 381 -9.86 -30.02 18.19
C HIS A 381 -8.63 -29.36 18.83
N CYS A 382 -8.00 -28.41 18.13
CA CYS A 382 -6.87 -27.65 18.65
C CYS A 382 -7.26 -26.75 19.83
N LEU A 383 -8.36 -26.01 19.72
CA LEU A 383 -8.89 -25.17 20.79
C LEU A 383 -9.29 -26.01 22.02
N PHE A 384 -9.93 -27.16 21.82
CA PHE A 384 -10.29 -28.07 22.91
C PHE A 384 -9.08 -28.70 23.60
N SER A 385 -8.06 -29.06 22.83
CA SER A 385 -6.79 -29.59 23.38
C SER A 385 -6.05 -28.55 24.21
N THR A 386 -6.11 -27.29 23.80
CA THR A 386 -5.47 -26.16 24.49
C THR A 386 -6.22 -25.78 25.78
N LEU A 387 -7.55 -25.83 25.77
CA LEU A 387 -8.39 -25.54 26.94
C LEU A 387 -8.33 -26.65 28.01
N ASN A 388 -8.08 -27.90 27.60
CA ASN A 388 -7.93 -29.03 28.52
C ASN A 388 -6.48 -29.22 29.02
N ALA A 389 -5.51 -28.51 28.46
CA ALA A 389 -4.13 -28.50 28.96
C ALA A 389 -4.00 -27.51 30.14
N GLY A 390 -4.62 -27.84 31.26
CA GLY A 390 -4.37 -27.15 32.54
C GLY A 390 -2.96 -27.44 33.09
N PRO A 391 -2.46 -26.63 34.05
CA PRO A 391 -1.12 -26.76 34.61
C PRO A 391 -1.06 -27.93 35.60
N ALA A 392 -1.00 -29.15 35.08
CA ALA A 392 -0.73 -30.37 35.84
C ALA A 392 0.14 -31.32 35.00
N ALA A 393 1.36 -30.88 34.70
CA ALA A 393 2.42 -31.71 34.12
C ALA A 393 3.78 -31.36 34.76
N ARG A 394 3.84 -31.39 36.09
CA ARG A 394 5.08 -31.56 36.86
C ARG A 394 4.77 -32.42 38.09
N SER A 395 5.62 -33.43 38.32
CA SER A 395 5.65 -34.41 39.43
C SER A 395 4.79 -35.68 39.30
N GLN A 396 5.46 -36.81 39.53
CA GLN A 396 4.99 -38.19 39.51
C GLN A 396 4.39 -38.64 40.86
N GLU A 397 3.70 -39.79 40.80
CA GLU A 397 3.29 -40.75 41.85
C GLU A 397 1.90 -40.63 42.51
N ALA A 398 1.04 -41.56 42.06
CA ALA A 398 0.08 -42.39 42.80
C ALA A 398 -0.93 -41.73 43.74
N GLN A 399 -2.20 -41.64 43.31
CA GLN A 399 -3.29 -42.56 43.71
C GLN A 399 -4.69 -42.04 43.30
N SER A 400 -5.52 -43.02 42.90
CA SER A 400 -6.98 -43.07 42.99
C SER A 400 -7.85 -42.38 41.92
N PHE A 401 -8.57 -43.26 41.22
CA PHE A 401 -9.68 -43.07 40.30
C PHE A 401 -10.91 -42.42 40.96
N LYS A 402 -11.48 -41.38 40.32
CA LYS A 402 -12.93 -41.20 40.05
C LYS A 402 -13.19 -39.79 39.46
N GLN A 403 -13.05 -39.61 38.15
CA GLN A 403 -13.67 -38.45 37.46
C GLN A 403 -13.64 -38.49 35.91
N VAL A 404 -13.82 -39.66 35.28
CA VAL A 404 -13.78 -39.77 33.79
C VAL A 404 -15.14 -40.10 33.14
N GLU A 405 -16.21 -40.32 33.89
CA GLU A 405 -17.51 -40.68 33.28
C GLU A 405 -18.45 -39.52 32.94
N LEU A 406 -18.28 -38.33 33.54
CA LEU A 406 -19.18 -37.17 33.28
C LEU A 406 -18.77 -36.29 32.08
N SER A 407 -17.57 -36.47 31.53
CA SER A 407 -17.08 -35.70 30.38
C SER A 407 -17.37 -36.33 29.02
N LYS A 408 -17.67 -37.64 28.98
CA LYS A 408 -18.03 -38.33 27.72
C LYS A 408 -19.47 -38.03 27.29
N GLU A 409 -20.43 -37.96 28.21
CA GLU A 409 -21.84 -37.68 27.88
C GLU A 409 -22.05 -36.27 27.29
N LYS A 410 -21.30 -35.26 27.74
CA LYS A 410 -21.39 -33.89 27.17
C LYS A 410 -20.75 -33.76 25.79
N ALA A 411 -19.73 -34.57 25.50
CA ALA A 411 -19.05 -34.57 24.20
C ALA A 411 -19.93 -35.21 23.12
N THR A 412 -20.64 -36.29 23.45
CA THR A 412 -21.57 -36.96 22.52
C THR A 412 -22.76 -36.06 22.18
N PHE A 413 -23.31 -35.36 23.18
CA PHE A 413 -24.47 -34.46 23.00
C PHE A 413 -24.18 -33.24 22.10
N SER A 414 -22.91 -32.81 22.00
CA SER A 414 -22.52 -31.65 21.18
C SER A 414 -22.19 -32.02 19.72
N ILE A 415 -21.88 -33.29 19.46
CA ILE A 415 -21.60 -33.79 18.10
C ILE A 415 -22.92 -34.12 17.38
N GLU A 416 -23.88 -34.74 18.07
CA GLU A 416 -25.22 -35.02 17.50
C GLU A 416 -25.97 -33.73 17.10
N LEU A 417 -25.84 -32.65 17.89
CA LEU A 417 -26.47 -31.37 17.59
C LEU A 417 -25.94 -30.72 16.28
N VAL A 418 -24.68 -30.96 15.94
CA VAL A 418 -24.05 -30.45 14.72
C VAL A 418 -24.44 -31.29 13.50
N GLU A 419 -24.68 -32.59 13.67
CA GLU A 419 -25.14 -33.47 12.59
C GLU A 419 -26.60 -33.19 12.22
N ASP A 420 -27.48 -32.91 13.19
CA ASP A 420 -28.89 -32.57 12.95
C ASP A 420 -29.09 -31.22 12.26
N LEU A 421 -28.27 -30.21 12.59
CA LEU A 421 -28.32 -28.88 11.96
C LEU A 421 -27.90 -28.90 10.48
N VAL A 422 -26.98 -29.79 10.11
CA VAL A 422 -26.50 -29.94 8.72
C VAL A 422 -27.49 -30.74 7.86
N HIS A 423 -28.28 -31.65 8.44
CA HIS A 423 -29.31 -32.38 7.70
C HIS A 423 -30.56 -31.54 7.38
N PHE A 424 -30.89 -30.57 8.24
CA PHE A 424 -32.06 -29.70 8.08
C PHE A 424 -31.99 -28.77 6.85
N GLU A 425 -30.79 -28.30 6.45
CA GLU A 425 -30.66 -27.43 5.26
C GLU A 425 -30.63 -28.19 3.92
N SER A 426 -30.30 -29.48 3.91
CA SER A 426 -30.23 -30.29 2.68
C SER A 426 -31.60 -30.68 2.11
N THR A 427 -32.67 -30.55 2.88
CA THR A 427 -34.01 -31.04 2.52
C THR A 427 -34.99 -29.97 2.04
N HIS A 428 -34.59 -28.69 1.91
CA HIS A 428 -35.49 -27.59 1.49
C HIS A 428 -35.12 -26.87 0.18
N GLY A 429 -34.18 -27.41 -0.61
CA GLY A 429 -33.70 -26.80 -1.85
C GLY A 429 -34.15 -27.49 -3.14
N ALA A 430 -35.41 -27.89 -3.32
CA ALA A 430 -35.84 -28.47 -4.60
C ALA A 430 -37.36 -28.38 -4.88
N THR A 431 -37.87 -27.20 -5.26
CA THR A 431 -39.09 -27.13 -6.11
C THR A 431 -39.32 -25.71 -6.67
N LEU A 432 -39.17 -25.52 -8.00
CA LEU A 432 -40.17 -24.89 -8.89
C LEU A 432 -39.64 -24.62 -10.32
N ARG A 433 -40.06 -25.53 -11.22
CA ARG A 433 -40.59 -25.39 -12.59
C ARG A 433 -40.05 -24.37 -13.60
N SER A 434 -39.72 -24.97 -14.75
CA SER A 434 -39.66 -24.46 -16.12
C SER A 434 -40.97 -23.88 -16.68
N SER A 435 -40.86 -22.87 -17.56
CA SER A 435 -41.69 -22.75 -18.78
C SER A 435 -41.07 -21.81 -19.84
N THR A 436 -40.56 -22.42 -20.91
CA THR A 436 -40.64 -22.07 -22.35
C THR A 436 -40.91 -20.63 -22.84
N GLY A 437 -40.14 -20.17 -23.85
CA GLY A 437 -40.70 -19.32 -24.93
C GLY A 437 -39.76 -18.47 -25.80
N ARG A 438 -39.34 -19.03 -26.96
CA ARG A 438 -39.25 -18.43 -28.33
C ARG A 438 -38.28 -17.28 -28.70
N SER A 439 -37.52 -17.58 -29.78
CA SER A 439 -37.31 -16.80 -31.03
C SER A 439 -36.27 -15.65 -30.99
N SER A 440 -35.43 -15.33 -31.99
CA SER A 440 -35.24 -15.70 -33.41
C SER A 440 -33.86 -15.24 -33.91
N ALA A 441 -33.31 -15.99 -34.87
CA ALA A 441 -32.54 -15.62 -36.08
C ALA A 441 -31.59 -14.40 -36.15
N CYS A 442 -30.40 -14.73 -36.66
CA CYS A 442 -29.44 -14.03 -37.53
C CYS A 442 -29.83 -12.69 -38.18
N VAL A 443 -28.84 -11.81 -38.38
CA VAL A 443 -28.33 -11.35 -39.69
C VAL A 443 -27.07 -10.50 -39.48
N ALA A 444 -26.07 -10.74 -40.33
CA ALA A 444 -24.84 -9.97 -40.47
C ALA A 444 -25.07 -8.67 -41.26
N HIS A 445 -24.29 -7.62 -40.99
CA HIS A 445 -23.93 -6.67 -42.04
C HIS A 445 -22.54 -6.09 -41.80
N ALA A 446 -21.64 -6.40 -42.74
CA ALA A 446 -20.46 -5.65 -43.03
C ALA A 446 -20.82 -4.41 -43.86
N THR A 447 -20.16 -3.30 -43.60
CA THR A 447 -20.01 -2.21 -44.58
C THR A 447 -18.60 -1.66 -44.53
N SER A 448 -17.91 -1.94 -45.63
CA SER A 448 -16.69 -1.28 -46.10
C SER A 448 -17.02 0.12 -46.59
N ILE A 449 -16.18 1.11 -46.26
CA ILE A 449 -15.98 2.29 -47.09
C ILE A 449 -14.48 2.47 -47.30
N LYS A 450 -14.08 2.40 -48.57
CA LYS A 450 -12.79 2.80 -49.14
C LYS A 450 -12.98 4.15 -49.84
N ARG A 451 -11.84 4.82 -50.09
CA ARG A 451 -11.57 5.98 -50.99
C ARG A 451 -11.69 7.36 -50.32
N ASP A 452 -10.79 8.32 -50.52
CA ASP A 452 -9.59 8.41 -51.37
C ASP A 452 -8.58 9.43 -50.80
N SER A 453 -7.35 9.27 -51.28
CA SER A 453 -6.14 10.07 -51.18
C SER A 453 -6.24 11.54 -51.60
N VAL A 454 -5.34 12.37 -51.04
CA VAL A 454 -4.49 13.47 -51.61
C VAL A 454 -3.89 14.14 -50.35
N GLY A 455 -2.60 14.27 -50.08
CA GLY A 455 -1.43 14.56 -50.92
C GLY A 455 -0.96 15.98 -50.59
N ALA A 456 0.06 16.14 -49.73
CA ALA A 456 0.94 17.32 -49.69
C ALA A 456 2.11 17.10 -48.73
N ASN A 457 3.31 17.14 -49.30
CA ASN A 457 4.58 17.26 -48.61
C ASN A 457 4.70 18.65 -47.95
N SER A 458 5.31 18.70 -46.77
CA SER A 458 6.09 19.87 -46.36
C SER A 458 7.27 19.38 -45.53
N GLU A 459 8.45 19.46 -46.15
CA GLU A 459 9.75 19.43 -45.53
C GLU A 459 9.81 20.56 -44.48
N GLU A 460 10.17 20.23 -43.24
CA GLU A 460 10.50 21.25 -42.24
C GLU A 460 12.02 21.32 -42.10
N GLU A 461 12.51 22.48 -42.49
CA GLU A 461 13.90 22.89 -42.60
C GLU A 461 14.50 23.12 -41.20
N VAL A 462 15.56 22.38 -40.87
CA VAL A 462 16.33 22.54 -39.64
C VAL A 462 17.19 23.81 -39.76
N GLN A 463 16.73 24.91 -39.14
CA GLN A 463 17.57 26.09 -38.95
C GLN A 463 18.51 25.90 -37.75
N ASN A 464 19.78 25.62 -38.05
CA ASN A 464 20.90 25.73 -37.14
C ASN A 464 21.16 27.21 -36.79
N VAL A 465 20.74 27.64 -35.60
CA VAL A 465 21.14 28.93 -35.04
C VAL A 465 22.49 28.76 -34.32
N SER A 466 23.51 29.38 -34.89
CA SER A 466 24.87 29.45 -34.34
C SER A 466 24.91 30.51 -33.22
N LEU A 467 25.33 30.12 -32.02
CA LEU A 467 25.64 31.04 -30.92
C LEU A 467 27.06 31.63 -31.11
N PRO A 468 27.26 32.94 -30.89
CA PRO A 468 28.58 33.55 -30.98
C PRO A 468 29.45 33.23 -29.76
N LYS A 469 30.68 32.78 -30.04
CA LYS A 469 31.78 32.70 -29.07
C LYS A 469 32.14 34.10 -28.59
N SER A 470 31.95 34.40 -27.30
CA SER A 470 32.61 35.53 -26.65
C SER A 470 33.92 35.06 -26.01
N THR A 471 35.02 35.38 -26.67
CA THR A 471 36.34 35.41 -26.06
C THR A 471 36.57 36.79 -25.45
N SER A 472 36.93 36.85 -24.17
CA SER A 472 37.80 37.90 -23.66
C SER A 472 38.63 37.37 -22.49
N PRO A 473 39.95 37.61 -22.49
CA PRO A 473 40.86 37.20 -21.44
C PRO A 473 40.90 38.25 -20.33
N LEU A 474 41.29 37.84 -19.11
CA LEU A 474 42.22 38.55 -18.22
C LEU A 474 42.46 37.69 -16.96
N ASP A 475 43.75 37.49 -16.70
CA ASP A 475 44.47 36.81 -15.62
C ASP A 475 44.34 35.29 -15.41
#